data_AF-A0A8T2BX97-F1
#
_entry.id   AF-A0A8T2BX97-F1
#
_cell.length_a   1.000
_cell.length_b   1.000
_cell.length_c   1.000
_cell.angle_alpha   90.00
_cell.angle_beta   90.00
_cell.angle_gamma   90.00
#
_symmetry.space_group_name_H-M   'P 1'
#
loop_
_entity.id
_entity.type
_entity.pdbx_description
1 polymer ?
#
loop_
_entity_poly.entity_id
_entity_poly.type
_entity_poly.pdbx_seq_one_letter_code
_entity_poly.pdbx_strand_id
1 'polypeptide(L)'
;MGIVAFQWEEGENQLTLLQNRDNWDSWETKPAAWDESNQILSVLPVHSFGTWFGISKQGRLVFLVNPPKLNNLSPVLRPVDFLLREMSPWDFAREWSEKSNLAKIMNRGMTYHIIVADINSKSMVYISKGSAKDSNVHTEEVGFGVHTLSSSGLDIQFPEYLHRLKTFSCEMMSDIKDKEVTPMKELAERFTMYDPFETDKEDSEDIFGKVRQYEITSTIALAVKRNNEVMFHERFWENSKWNPNDFTFNIT
;
A
#
# COMPACT_ATOMS: atom_id res chain seq x y z
N MET A 1 0.54 -11.30 1.11
CA MET A 1 0.44 -10.49 -0.11
C MET A 1 -0.63 -9.42 0.10
N GLY A 2 -0.72 -8.46 -0.81
CA GLY A 2 -1.63 -7.34 -0.71
C GLY A 2 -1.88 -6.75 -2.08
N ILE A 3 -2.96 -6.00 -2.18
CA ILE A 3 -3.39 -5.33 -3.39
C ILE A 3 -3.75 -3.90 -3.03
N VAL A 4 -3.33 -2.95 -3.85
CA VAL A 4 -3.67 -1.53 -3.69
C VAL A 4 -4.29 -1.04 -4.98
N ALA A 5 -5.33 -0.23 -4.85
CA ALA A 5 -5.82 0.62 -5.91
C ALA A 5 -5.86 2.05 -5.43
N PHE A 6 -5.42 2.98 -6.27
CA PHE A 6 -5.37 4.37 -5.88
C PHE A 6 -5.57 5.32 -7.06
N GLN A 7 -6.16 6.47 -6.78
CA GLN A 7 -6.31 7.59 -7.69
C GLN A 7 -5.43 8.72 -7.21
N TRP A 8 -4.50 9.16 -8.06
CA TRP A 8 -3.48 10.14 -7.74
C TRP A 8 -3.67 11.42 -8.56
N GLU A 9 -3.81 12.56 -7.87
CA GLU A 9 -4.02 13.91 -8.43
C GLU A 9 -5.11 13.97 -9.51
N GLU A 10 -6.16 13.17 -9.34
CA GLU A 10 -7.30 13.09 -10.25
C GLU A 10 -8.61 13.02 -9.45
N GLY A 11 -9.67 13.69 -9.94
CA GLY A 11 -10.95 13.78 -9.25
C GLY A 11 -10.97 14.81 -8.11
N GLU A 12 -11.82 14.57 -7.11
CA GLU A 12 -12.10 15.51 -6.01
C GLU A 12 -10.97 15.58 -4.97
N ASN A 13 -10.24 14.48 -4.78
CA ASN A 13 -9.15 14.34 -3.82
C ASN A 13 -7.77 14.46 -4.50
N GLN A 14 -6.73 14.83 -3.74
CA GLN A 14 -5.34 14.69 -4.16
C GLN A 14 -4.95 13.20 -4.23
N LEU A 15 -5.45 12.41 -3.28
CA LEU A 15 -5.25 10.96 -3.27
C LEU A 15 -6.50 10.27 -2.73
N THR A 16 -6.95 9.23 -3.42
CA THR A 16 -7.85 8.21 -2.86
C THR A 16 -7.15 6.86 -2.96
N LEU A 17 -7.03 6.12 -1.86
CA LEU A 17 -6.31 4.85 -1.80
C LEU A 17 -7.12 3.79 -1.08
N LEU A 18 -7.14 2.59 -1.65
CA LEU A 18 -7.72 1.38 -1.08
C LEU A 18 -6.64 0.29 -1.06
N GLN A 19 -6.40 -0.31 0.09
CA GLN A 19 -5.38 -1.34 0.25
C GLN A 19 -5.90 -2.52 1.06
N ASN A 20 -5.77 -3.72 0.52
CA ASN A 20 -6.09 -4.97 1.20
C ASN A 20 -4.80 -5.68 1.62
N ARG A 21 -4.91 -6.40 2.74
CA ARG A 21 -3.86 -7.25 3.27
C ARG A 21 -4.37 -8.64 3.57
N ASP A 22 -3.61 -9.64 3.14
CA ASP A 22 -3.78 -11.01 3.58
C ASP A 22 -2.76 -11.41 4.66
N ASN A 23 -3.09 -12.48 5.39
CA ASN A 23 -2.24 -13.07 6.42
C ASN A 23 -1.30 -14.19 5.91
N TRP A 24 -0.99 -14.24 4.61
CA TRP A 24 -0.32 -15.38 3.98
C TRP A 24 0.98 -15.84 4.67
N ASP A 25 1.73 -14.94 5.32
CA ASP A 25 3.05 -15.24 5.90
C ASP A 25 3.10 -15.17 7.45
N SER A 26 2.01 -15.40 8.19
CA SER A 26 1.97 -15.37 9.67
C SER A 26 2.41 -14.04 10.32
N TRP A 27 2.36 -12.95 9.53
CA TRP A 27 2.62 -11.62 10.03
C TRP A 27 1.39 -11.10 10.75
N GLU A 28 1.33 -11.26 12.07
CA GLU A 28 0.39 -10.50 12.88
C GLU A 28 0.69 -9.00 12.70
N THR A 29 -0.32 -8.23 12.31
CA THR A 29 -0.25 -6.76 12.18
C THR A 29 -1.02 -6.13 13.33
N LYS A 30 -0.47 -5.06 13.91
CA LYS A 30 -1.25 -4.18 14.78
C LYS A 30 -2.06 -3.21 13.92
N PRO A 31 -3.24 -2.80 14.38
CA PRO A 31 -3.99 -1.74 13.72
C PRO A 31 -3.17 -0.45 13.64
N ALA A 32 -3.54 0.43 12.72
CA ALA A 32 -2.93 1.73 12.52
C ALA A 32 -2.90 2.52 13.84
N ALA A 33 -1.74 3.07 14.16
CA ALA A 33 -1.56 3.91 15.34
C ALA A 33 -0.58 5.04 15.05
N TRP A 34 -0.76 6.15 15.77
CA TRP A 34 0.23 7.21 15.81
C TRP A 34 1.48 6.76 16.54
N ASP A 35 2.64 7.21 16.06
CA ASP A 35 3.90 7.08 16.77
C ASP A 35 3.91 7.93 18.05
N GLU A 36 4.94 7.77 18.89
CA GLU A 36 5.06 8.48 20.18
C GLU A 36 5.08 10.01 20.01
N SER A 37 5.58 10.50 18.88
CA SER A 37 5.63 11.94 18.58
C SER A 37 4.34 12.50 17.95
N ASN A 38 3.36 11.62 17.69
CA ASN A 38 2.09 11.96 17.03
C ASN A 38 2.31 12.66 15.68
N GLN A 39 3.30 12.21 14.91
CA GLN A 39 3.66 12.74 13.60
C GLN A 39 3.37 11.74 12.48
N ILE A 40 3.48 10.45 12.74
CA ILE A 40 3.35 9.38 11.74
C ILE A 40 2.24 8.43 12.17
N LEU A 41 1.22 8.30 11.33
CA LEU A 41 0.23 7.24 11.41
C LEU A 41 0.75 6.06 10.60
N SER A 42 0.90 4.89 11.22
CA SER A 42 1.45 3.72 10.53
C SER A 42 0.82 2.42 10.99
N VAL A 43 0.81 1.44 10.10
CA VAL A 43 0.41 0.08 10.42
C VAL A 43 1.66 -0.77 10.60
N LEU A 44 1.89 -1.24 11.83
CA LEU A 44 3.14 -1.89 12.22
C LEU A 44 2.97 -3.42 12.25
N PRO A 45 3.87 -4.20 11.63
CA PRO A 45 3.95 -5.64 11.89
C PRO A 45 4.42 -5.90 13.32
N VAL A 46 3.79 -6.83 14.03
CA VAL A 46 4.06 -7.13 15.46
C VAL A 46 5.53 -7.50 15.72
N HIS A 47 6.19 -8.14 14.76
CA HIS A 47 7.56 -8.65 14.88
C HIS A 47 8.59 -7.87 14.06
N SER A 48 8.28 -6.65 13.63
CA SER A 48 9.22 -5.84 12.84
C SER A 48 9.11 -4.36 13.17
N PHE A 49 10.22 -3.64 13.01
CA PHE A 49 10.27 -2.17 13.19
C PHE A 49 9.83 -1.37 11.96
N GLY A 50 9.22 -2.03 10.98
CA GLY A 50 8.84 -1.38 9.72
C GLY A 50 7.37 -1.08 9.62
N THR A 51 7.00 -0.56 8.45
CA THR A 51 5.61 -0.31 8.11
C THR A 51 5.32 -0.75 6.69
N TRP A 52 4.09 -1.17 6.45
CA TRP A 52 3.54 -1.51 5.13
C TRP A 52 2.59 -0.45 4.59
N PHE A 53 2.13 0.44 5.47
CA PHE A 53 1.43 1.67 5.15
C PHE A 53 1.78 2.71 6.21
N GLY A 54 2.20 3.91 5.81
CA GLY A 54 2.33 5.01 6.74
C GLY A 54 2.15 6.35 6.06
N ILE A 55 1.60 7.30 6.80
CA ILE A 55 1.42 8.68 6.38
C ILE A 55 1.83 9.61 7.53
N SER A 56 2.63 10.63 7.22
CA SER A 56 3.02 11.66 8.19
C SER A 56 2.17 12.92 8.04
N LYS A 57 2.12 13.73 9.11
CA LYS A 57 1.51 15.07 9.08
C LYS A 57 2.24 16.04 8.16
N GLN A 58 3.47 15.73 7.75
CA GLN A 58 4.21 16.50 6.73
C GLN A 58 3.84 16.10 5.29
N GLY A 59 2.85 15.21 5.10
CA GLY A 59 2.40 14.79 3.78
C GLY A 59 3.26 13.71 3.14
N ARG A 60 4.07 13.02 3.94
CA ARG A 60 4.92 11.90 3.48
C ARG A 60 4.08 10.62 3.53
N LEU A 61 4.00 9.89 2.43
CA LEU A 61 3.22 8.65 2.34
C LEU A 61 4.09 7.51 1.81
N VAL A 62 3.96 6.33 2.42
CA VAL A 62 4.57 5.09 1.94
C VAL A 62 3.58 3.94 2.03
N PHE A 63 3.53 3.09 1.02
CA PHE A 63 2.79 1.83 1.09
C PHE A 63 3.41 0.74 0.22
N LEU A 64 3.18 -0.52 0.60
CA LEU A 64 3.74 -1.69 -0.08
C LEU A 64 2.82 -2.91 -0.03
N VAL A 65 2.94 -3.77 -1.04
CA VAL A 65 2.11 -4.98 -1.22
C VAL A 65 2.81 -6.28 -0.84
N ASN A 66 4.13 -6.31 -0.96
CA ASN A 66 4.97 -7.46 -0.59
C ASN A 66 6.06 -7.00 0.37
N PRO A 67 5.98 -7.32 1.67
CA PRO A 67 7.09 -7.07 2.55
C PRO A 67 8.26 -7.99 2.17
N PRO A 68 9.51 -7.50 2.25
CA PRO A 68 10.67 -8.36 2.07
C PRO A 68 10.68 -9.44 3.16
N LYS A 69 10.90 -10.71 2.77
CA LYS A 69 10.98 -11.84 3.72
C LYS A 69 12.06 -11.54 4.77
N LEU A 70 11.69 -11.74 6.04
CA LEU A 70 12.34 -11.22 7.26
C LEU A 70 13.77 -11.73 7.54
N ASN A 71 14.39 -12.50 6.64
CA ASN A 71 15.72 -13.07 6.91
C ASN A 71 16.83 -12.01 7.02
N ASN A 72 16.55 -10.74 6.72
CA ASN A 72 17.44 -9.60 6.95
C ASN A 72 16.66 -8.43 7.58
N LEU A 73 17.06 -7.99 8.79
CA LEU A 73 16.45 -6.89 9.58
C LEU A 73 16.55 -5.49 8.93
N SER A 74 17.48 -5.30 7.99
CA SER A 74 17.88 -4.00 7.42
C SER A 74 16.85 -3.21 6.57
N PRO A 75 15.92 -3.82 5.81
CA PRO A 75 15.09 -3.09 4.84
C PRO A 75 13.70 -2.70 5.35
N VAL A 76 13.22 -3.37 6.39
CA VAL A 76 11.87 -3.15 6.96
C VAL A 76 11.78 -1.75 7.58
N LEU A 77 12.90 -1.17 8.01
CA LEU A 77 13.02 0.19 8.56
C LEU A 77 12.94 1.32 7.53
N ARG A 78 13.16 1.06 6.24
CA ARG A 78 13.29 2.14 5.24
C ARG A 78 11.99 2.88 4.89
N PRO A 79 10.82 2.22 4.84
CA PRO A 79 9.56 2.94 4.74
C PRO A 79 9.40 3.97 5.87
N VAL A 80 9.79 3.63 7.11
CA VAL A 80 9.75 4.55 8.24
C VAL A 80 10.78 5.68 8.08
N ASP A 81 11.98 5.38 7.56
CA ASP A 81 13.00 6.39 7.27
C ASP A 81 12.50 7.47 6.29
N PHE A 82 11.78 7.09 5.24
CA PHE A 82 11.17 8.05 4.30
C PHE A 82 10.15 8.98 4.98
N LEU A 83 9.34 8.43 5.88
CA LEU A 83 8.31 9.17 6.62
C LEU A 83 8.90 10.19 7.59
N LEU A 84 10.11 9.93 8.12
CA LEU A 84 10.81 10.79 9.07
C LEU A 84 11.69 11.87 8.41
N ARG A 85 12.13 11.66 7.16
CA ARG A 85 13.09 12.53 6.47
C ARG A 85 12.41 13.55 5.57
N GLU A 86 13.04 14.70 5.39
CA GLU A 86 12.61 15.79 4.48
C GLU A 86 13.22 15.68 3.07
N MET A 87 13.42 14.46 2.55
CA MET A 87 14.06 14.27 1.24
C MET A 87 13.03 14.04 0.12
N SER A 88 13.28 14.45 -1.12
CA SER A 88 12.29 14.18 -2.19
C SER A 88 12.06 12.66 -2.41
N PRO A 89 10.86 12.23 -2.87
CA PRO A 89 10.61 10.84 -3.25
C PRO A 89 11.65 10.29 -4.24
N TRP A 90 12.11 11.13 -5.16
CA TRP A 90 13.15 10.80 -6.14
C TRP A 90 14.53 10.61 -5.53
N ASP A 91 14.95 11.47 -4.61
CA ASP A 91 16.23 11.31 -3.92
C ASP A 91 16.21 10.05 -3.05
N PHE A 92 15.07 9.75 -2.41
CA PHE A 92 14.91 8.50 -1.68
C PHE A 92 15.03 7.29 -2.61
N ALA A 93 14.35 7.31 -3.77
CA ALA A 93 14.47 6.25 -4.76
C ALA A 93 15.90 6.09 -5.31
N ARG A 94 16.66 7.19 -5.43
CA ARG A 94 18.07 7.17 -5.84
C ARG A 94 18.94 6.42 -4.82
N GLU A 95 18.74 6.63 -3.52
CA GLU A 95 19.48 5.90 -2.47
C GLU A 95 19.25 4.37 -2.52
N TRP A 96 18.17 3.92 -3.16
CA TRP A 96 17.91 2.51 -3.40
C TRP A 96 18.57 1.97 -4.67
N SER A 97 18.78 2.81 -5.67
CA SER A 97 19.37 2.44 -6.97
C SER A 97 20.89 2.70 -7.07
N GLU A 98 21.47 3.41 -6.11
CA GLU A 98 22.90 3.75 -6.13
C GLU A 98 23.83 2.53 -6.14
N LYS A 99 24.95 2.64 -6.88
CA LYS A 99 26.01 1.62 -7.00
C LYS A 99 26.81 1.40 -5.72
N SER A 100 26.39 1.97 -4.59
CA SER A 100 27.10 1.84 -3.32
C SER A 100 27.06 0.38 -2.83
N ASN A 101 28.13 -0.04 -2.16
CA ASN A 101 28.18 -1.38 -1.57
C ASN A 101 27.07 -1.58 -0.52
N LEU A 102 26.66 -0.49 0.15
CA LEU A 102 25.56 -0.48 1.12
C LEU A 102 24.21 -0.77 0.46
N ALA A 103 23.87 -0.11 -0.65
CA ALA A 103 22.65 -0.40 -1.39
C ALA A 103 22.62 -1.85 -1.90
N LYS A 104 23.75 -2.37 -2.39
CA LYS A 104 23.87 -3.78 -2.82
C LYS A 104 23.65 -4.77 -1.67
N ILE A 105 24.24 -4.53 -0.50
CA ILE A 105 24.06 -5.38 0.68
C ILE A 105 22.60 -5.34 1.15
N MET A 106 22.03 -4.13 1.25
CA MET A 106 20.67 -3.94 1.72
C MET A 106 19.64 -4.53 0.75
N ASN A 107 19.88 -4.45 -0.56
CA ASN A 107 18.97 -4.98 -1.58
C ASN A 107 19.08 -6.49 -1.79
N ARG A 108 20.11 -7.16 -1.25
CA ARG A 108 20.42 -8.56 -1.59
C ARG A 108 19.34 -9.53 -1.10
N GLY A 109 18.89 -10.42 -1.99
CA GLY A 109 17.94 -11.47 -1.65
C GLY A 109 16.50 -11.01 -1.49
N MET A 110 16.17 -9.80 -1.95
CA MET A 110 14.86 -9.18 -1.73
C MET A 110 14.04 -9.01 -2.98
N THR A 111 12.73 -9.00 -2.77
CA THR A 111 11.71 -8.58 -3.73
C THR A 111 10.77 -7.62 -3.03
N TYR A 112 10.44 -6.52 -3.67
CA TYR A 112 9.54 -5.51 -3.10
C TYR A 112 8.91 -4.65 -4.19
N HIS A 113 7.76 -4.10 -3.85
CA HIS A 113 6.99 -3.15 -4.63
C HIS A 113 6.50 -2.08 -3.66
N ILE A 114 7.08 -0.88 -3.77
CA ILE A 114 6.91 0.20 -2.80
C ILE A 114 6.54 1.47 -3.56
N ILE A 115 5.56 2.20 -3.03
CA ILE A 115 5.27 3.57 -3.43
C ILE A 115 5.73 4.48 -2.31
N VAL A 116 6.46 5.54 -2.68
CA VAL A 116 6.76 6.68 -1.82
C VAL A 116 6.19 7.93 -2.46
N ALA A 117 5.54 8.77 -1.66
CA ALA A 117 4.94 9.99 -2.15
C ALA A 117 5.11 11.14 -1.17
N ASP A 118 5.17 12.34 -1.74
CA ASP A 118 5.07 13.61 -1.04
C ASP A 118 3.83 14.33 -1.59
N ILE A 119 2.79 14.40 -0.76
CA ILE A 119 1.50 15.01 -1.11
C ILE A 119 1.69 16.49 -1.43
N ASN A 120 2.46 17.21 -0.60
CA ASN A 120 2.64 18.65 -0.72
C ASN A 120 3.33 19.01 -2.04
N SER A 121 4.32 18.22 -2.45
CA SER A 121 5.03 18.44 -3.72
C SER A 121 4.40 17.72 -4.92
N LYS A 122 3.31 16.98 -4.73
CA LYS A 122 2.65 16.17 -5.77
C LYS A 122 3.61 15.23 -6.50
N SER A 123 4.55 14.64 -5.75
CA SER A 123 5.53 13.72 -6.30
C SER A 123 5.27 12.32 -5.76
N MET A 124 5.19 11.34 -6.66
CA MET A 124 5.03 9.94 -6.31
C MET A 124 5.98 9.10 -7.15
N VAL A 125 6.71 8.20 -6.49
CA VAL A 125 7.71 7.36 -7.12
C VAL A 125 7.46 5.91 -6.72
N TYR A 126 7.44 5.04 -7.73
CA TYR A 126 7.43 3.61 -7.55
C TYR A 126 8.84 3.06 -7.55
N ILE A 127 9.13 2.23 -6.55
CA ILE A 127 10.42 1.58 -6.35
C ILE A 127 10.15 0.08 -6.30
N SER A 128 10.80 -0.68 -7.18
CA SER A 128 10.61 -2.11 -7.22
C SER A 128 11.85 -2.92 -7.52
N LYS A 129 11.77 -4.18 -7.10
CA LYS A 129 12.73 -5.21 -7.41
C LYS A 129 11.99 -6.53 -7.58
N GLY A 130 11.85 -6.96 -8.83
CA GLY A 130 11.07 -8.15 -9.18
C GLY A 130 11.73 -9.48 -8.81
N SER A 131 13.05 -9.51 -8.60
CA SER A 131 13.77 -10.76 -8.28
C SER A 131 14.85 -10.58 -7.23
N ALA A 132 14.88 -11.50 -6.28
CA ALA A 132 15.91 -11.61 -5.24
C ALA A 132 17.34 -11.78 -5.81
N LYS A 133 17.45 -12.29 -7.04
CA LYS A 133 18.71 -12.51 -7.76
C LYS A 133 19.17 -11.29 -8.55
N ASP A 134 18.26 -10.38 -8.88
CA ASP A 134 18.61 -9.16 -9.61
C ASP A 134 19.36 -8.20 -8.66
N SER A 135 20.30 -7.43 -9.20
CA SER A 135 20.93 -6.32 -8.48
C SER A 135 20.26 -4.99 -8.76
N ASN A 136 19.50 -4.89 -9.85
CA ASN A 136 18.94 -3.63 -10.33
C ASN A 136 17.63 -3.34 -9.59
N VAL A 137 17.54 -2.11 -9.10
CA VAL A 137 16.30 -1.54 -8.57
C VAL A 137 15.68 -0.72 -9.68
N HIS A 138 14.41 -0.99 -9.97
CA HIS A 138 13.63 -0.20 -10.90
C HIS A 138 12.96 0.94 -10.13
N THR A 139 12.99 2.14 -10.73
CA THR A 139 12.36 3.33 -10.19
C THR A 139 11.65 4.07 -11.32
N GLU A 140 10.41 4.46 -11.13
CA GLU A 140 9.65 5.26 -12.09
C GLU A 140 8.75 6.28 -11.39
N GLU A 141 8.44 7.37 -12.09
CA GLU A 141 7.43 8.32 -11.65
C GLU A 141 6.04 7.70 -11.79
N VAL A 142 5.19 7.92 -10.80
CA VAL A 142 3.77 7.60 -10.93
C VAL A 142 3.06 8.84 -11.42
N GLY A 143 2.60 8.78 -12.67
CA GLY A 143 1.80 9.84 -13.28
C GLY A 143 0.46 10.04 -12.57
N PHE A 144 -0.24 11.12 -12.87
CA PHE A 144 -1.59 11.33 -12.34
C PHE A 144 -2.58 10.39 -13.03
N GLY A 145 -3.54 9.88 -12.26
CA GLY A 145 -4.56 8.95 -12.76
C GLY A 145 -4.92 7.83 -11.78
N VAL A 146 -5.58 6.79 -12.31
CA VAL A 146 -5.95 5.58 -11.56
C VAL A 146 -4.94 4.47 -11.79
N HIS A 147 -4.41 3.95 -10.69
CA HIS A 147 -3.34 2.97 -10.64
C HIS A 147 -3.71 1.77 -9.79
N THR A 148 -3.11 0.63 -10.11
CA THR A 148 -3.15 -0.57 -9.27
C THR A 148 -1.75 -1.07 -8.96
N LEU A 149 -1.56 -1.59 -7.75
CA LEU A 149 -0.31 -2.18 -7.30
C LEU A 149 -0.59 -3.56 -6.71
N SER A 150 0.22 -4.54 -7.13
CA SER A 150 0.14 -5.91 -6.62
C SER A 150 1.53 -6.54 -6.52
N SER A 151 1.59 -7.78 -6.05
CA SER A 151 2.83 -8.57 -6.07
C SER A 151 3.44 -8.73 -7.46
N SER A 152 2.70 -8.45 -8.53
CA SER A 152 3.20 -8.50 -9.91
C SER A 152 3.81 -7.17 -10.36
N GLY A 153 3.48 -6.05 -9.70
CA GLY A 153 3.96 -4.71 -10.06
C GLY A 153 2.87 -3.64 -10.14
N LEU A 154 3.27 -2.43 -10.54
CA LEU A 154 2.42 -1.28 -10.80
C LEU A 154 1.77 -1.40 -12.19
N ASP A 155 0.46 -1.15 -12.28
CA ASP A 155 -0.35 -1.12 -13.52
C ASP A 155 -0.18 -2.32 -14.45
N ILE A 156 0.09 -3.48 -13.86
CA ILE A 156 0.21 -4.73 -14.60
C ILE A 156 -1.17 -5.11 -15.17
N GLN A 157 -1.24 -5.27 -16.49
CA GLN A 157 -2.46 -5.60 -17.22
C GLN A 157 -2.86 -7.08 -17.13
N PHE A 158 -1.96 -7.95 -16.66
CA PHE A 158 -2.17 -9.40 -16.57
C PHE A 158 -1.64 -9.96 -15.25
N PRO A 159 -2.43 -10.78 -14.51
CA PRO A 159 -3.58 -11.53 -15.02
C PRO A 159 -4.90 -10.75 -15.00
N GLU A 160 -5.96 -11.30 -15.61
CA GLU A 160 -7.28 -10.65 -15.76
C GLU A 160 -7.86 -10.14 -14.44
N TYR A 161 -7.59 -10.82 -13.31
CA TYR A 161 -8.03 -10.36 -11.99
C TYR A 161 -7.49 -8.97 -11.61
N LEU A 162 -6.27 -8.60 -12.05
CA LEU A 162 -5.69 -7.28 -11.80
C LEU A 162 -6.38 -6.20 -12.63
N HIS A 163 -6.77 -6.55 -13.86
CA HIS A 163 -7.60 -5.68 -14.69
C HIS A 163 -8.96 -5.45 -14.04
N ARG A 164 -9.62 -6.50 -13.55
CA ARG A 164 -10.92 -6.38 -12.86
C ARG A 164 -10.84 -5.55 -11.59
N LEU A 165 -9.76 -5.70 -10.81
CA LEU A 165 -9.50 -4.83 -9.67
C LEU A 165 -9.41 -3.36 -10.11
N LYS A 166 -8.68 -3.07 -11.20
CA LYS A 166 -8.57 -1.71 -11.75
C LYS A 166 -9.96 -1.18 -12.15
N THR A 167 -10.75 -1.99 -12.86
CA THR A 167 -12.14 -1.64 -13.23
C THR A 167 -13.01 -1.39 -12.00
N PHE A 168 -13.02 -2.30 -11.03
CA PHE A 168 -13.77 -2.16 -9.78
C PHE A 168 -13.37 -0.91 -9.00
N SER A 169 -12.08 -0.59 -8.99
CA SER A 169 -11.56 0.60 -8.31
C SER A 169 -12.00 1.87 -9.04
N CYS A 170 -11.94 1.90 -10.38
CA CYS A 170 -12.49 2.99 -11.18
C CYS A 170 -13.99 3.19 -10.94
N GLU A 171 -14.77 2.10 -10.85
CA GLU A 171 -16.20 2.14 -10.54
C GLU A 171 -16.45 2.70 -9.15
N MET A 172 -15.77 2.17 -8.12
CA MET A 172 -15.87 2.67 -6.75
C MET A 172 -15.49 4.14 -6.62
N MET A 173 -14.44 4.58 -7.33
CA MET A 173 -13.99 5.97 -7.33
C MET A 173 -14.93 6.88 -8.13
N SER A 174 -15.65 6.35 -9.13
CA SER A 174 -16.70 7.08 -9.83
C SER A 174 -17.95 7.22 -8.96
N ASP A 175 -18.31 6.20 -8.18
CA ASP A 175 -19.41 6.25 -7.20
C ASP A 175 -19.18 7.34 -6.12
N ILE A 176 -17.92 7.68 -5.81
CA ILE A 176 -17.57 8.79 -4.91
C ILE A 176 -17.95 10.15 -5.53
N LYS A 177 -17.88 10.31 -6.85
CA LYS A 177 -18.22 11.59 -7.51
C LYS A 177 -19.72 11.90 -7.45
N ASP A 178 -20.57 10.87 -7.45
CA ASP A 178 -22.02 11.00 -7.49
C ASP A 178 -22.68 11.05 -6.11
N LYS A 179 -21.96 10.66 -5.04
CA LYS A 179 -22.43 10.73 -3.66
C LYS A 179 -21.64 11.78 -2.88
N GLU A 180 -22.37 12.72 -2.27
CA GLU A 180 -21.82 13.88 -1.53
C GLU A 180 -20.73 13.51 -0.49
N VAL A 181 -20.81 12.30 0.10
CA VAL A 181 -19.73 11.63 0.84
C VAL A 181 -19.99 10.12 0.77
N THR A 182 -19.32 9.36 -0.11
CA THR A 182 -19.20 7.91 0.16
C THR A 182 -18.22 7.76 1.33
N PRO A 183 -18.66 7.32 2.53
CA PRO A 183 -17.77 7.26 3.68
C PRO A 183 -16.63 6.28 3.37
N MET A 184 -15.39 6.62 3.73
CA MET A 184 -14.22 5.74 3.56
C MET A 184 -14.48 4.32 4.11
N LYS A 185 -15.33 4.22 5.13
CA LYS A 185 -15.88 2.97 5.66
C LYS A 185 -16.61 2.11 4.63
N GLU A 186 -17.54 2.66 3.85
CA GLU A 186 -18.29 1.90 2.82
C GLU A 186 -17.35 1.39 1.74
N LEU A 187 -16.36 2.22 1.35
CA LEU A 187 -15.35 1.81 0.39
C LEU A 187 -14.48 0.67 0.93
N ALA A 188 -13.99 0.79 2.17
CA ALA A 188 -13.21 -0.26 2.81
C ALA A 188 -14.02 -1.57 2.94
N GLU A 189 -15.30 -1.50 3.32
CA GLU A 189 -16.18 -2.67 3.40
C GLU A 189 -16.36 -3.34 2.03
N ARG A 190 -16.70 -2.57 0.99
CA ARG A 190 -16.82 -3.09 -0.40
C ARG A 190 -15.51 -3.70 -0.89
N PHE A 191 -14.39 -3.05 -0.63
CA PHE A 191 -13.07 -3.52 -1.05
C PHE A 191 -12.62 -4.76 -0.27
N THR A 192 -13.02 -4.90 1.01
CA THR A 192 -12.78 -6.12 1.80
C THR A 192 -13.56 -7.32 1.25
N MET A 193 -14.79 -7.08 0.77
CA MET A 193 -15.67 -8.13 0.25
C MET A 193 -15.37 -8.49 -1.20
N TYR A 194 -14.52 -7.72 -1.88
CA TYR A 194 -14.15 -7.97 -3.26
C TYR A 194 -13.26 -9.22 -3.37
N ASP A 195 -13.79 -10.27 -3.98
CA ASP A 195 -13.03 -11.46 -4.38
C ASP A 195 -12.55 -11.29 -5.83
N PRO A 196 -11.27 -10.97 -6.08
CA PRO A 196 -10.76 -10.81 -7.44
C PRO A 196 -10.84 -12.10 -8.28
N PHE A 197 -11.06 -13.26 -7.64
CA PHE A 197 -11.11 -14.58 -8.27
C PHE A 197 -12.53 -15.17 -8.35
N GLU A 198 -13.57 -14.37 -8.09
CA GLU A 198 -14.94 -14.88 -7.92
C GLU A 198 -15.47 -15.68 -9.12
N THR A 199 -14.99 -15.41 -10.33
CA THR A 199 -15.36 -16.17 -11.54
C THR A 199 -14.34 -17.25 -11.94
N ASP A 200 -13.16 -17.26 -11.34
CA ASP A 200 -12.06 -18.19 -11.64
C ASP A 200 -12.01 -19.34 -10.62
N LYS A 201 -13.10 -19.50 -9.86
CA LYS A 201 -13.27 -20.50 -8.79
C LYS A 201 -13.23 -21.95 -9.28
N GLU A 202 -13.27 -22.20 -10.59
CA GLU A 202 -13.21 -23.57 -11.10
C GLU A 202 -11.81 -24.20 -11.04
N ASP A 203 -10.70 -23.45 -10.95
CA ASP A 203 -9.35 -24.05 -10.99
C ASP A 203 -8.25 -23.28 -10.20
N SER A 204 -8.57 -22.71 -9.03
CA SER A 204 -7.55 -22.09 -8.15
C SER A 204 -7.18 -23.03 -6.97
N GLU A 205 -6.73 -24.23 -7.28
CA GLU A 205 -5.92 -25.03 -6.35
C GLU A 205 -4.47 -24.53 -6.41
N ASP A 206 -3.81 -24.32 -5.26
CA ASP A 206 -2.35 -24.21 -5.24
C ASP A 206 -1.73 -25.56 -5.67
N ILE A 207 -0.43 -25.60 -6.01
CA ILE A 207 0.35 -26.79 -6.44
C ILE A 207 0.21 -27.98 -5.44
N PHE A 208 -0.30 -27.71 -4.24
CA PHE A 208 -0.57 -28.66 -3.17
C PHE A 208 -2.06 -29.05 -2.98
N GLY A 209 -2.96 -28.73 -3.92
CA GLY A 209 -4.38 -29.11 -3.86
C GLY A 209 -5.18 -28.42 -2.74
N LYS A 210 -4.71 -27.25 -2.26
CA LYS A 210 -5.43 -26.45 -1.27
C LYS A 210 -6.17 -25.31 -1.97
N VAL A 211 -7.46 -25.16 -1.65
CA VAL A 211 -8.25 -23.98 -1.96
C VAL A 211 -7.54 -22.76 -1.36
N ARG A 212 -7.18 -21.78 -2.19
CA ARG A 212 -6.59 -20.53 -1.73
C ARG A 212 -7.61 -19.75 -0.90
N GLN A 213 -7.57 -19.89 0.42
CA GLN A 213 -8.25 -18.96 1.32
C GLN A 213 -7.36 -17.72 1.49
N TYR A 214 -7.58 -16.71 0.64
CA TYR A 214 -7.10 -15.36 0.91
C TYR A 214 -7.90 -14.79 2.09
N GLU A 215 -7.41 -15.01 3.31
CA GLU A 215 -7.99 -14.37 4.49
C GLU A 215 -7.46 -12.93 4.55
N ILE A 216 -8.25 -12.00 4.02
CA ILE A 216 -8.01 -10.57 4.20
C ILE A 216 -8.12 -10.28 5.70
N THR A 217 -7.10 -9.63 6.26
CA THR A 217 -7.02 -9.32 7.70
C THR A 217 -7.03 -7.85 7.99
N SER A 218 -6.73 -7.00 7.02
CA SER A 218 -6.91 -5.56 7.14
C SER A 218 -7.17 -4.92 5.78
N THR A 219 -8.03 -3.91 5.78
CA THR A 219 -8.35 -3.07 4.64
C THR A 219 -8.25 -1.61 5.04
N ILE A 220 -7.47 -0.84 4.30
CA ILE A 220 -7.28 0.59 4.49
C ILE A 220 -8.01 1.33 3.36
N ALA A 221 -8.75 2.38 3.73
CA ALA A 221 -9.26 3.41 2.85
C ALA A 221 -8.74 4.78 3.31
N LEU A 222 -8.11 5.51 2.41
CA LEU A 222 -7.52 6.81 2.66
C LEU A 222 -8.03 7.79 1.60
N ALA A 223 -8.47 8.97 2.04
CA ALA A 223 -8.67 10.13 1.18
C ALA A 223 -7.82 11.29 1.70
N VAL A 224 -7.06 11.91 0.80
CA VAL A 224 -6.36 13.18 1.04
C VAL A 224 -7.03 14.23 0.18
N LYS A 225 -7.80 15.11 0.80
CA LYS A 225 -8.55 16.16 0.11
C LYS A 225 -7.63 17.25 -0.41
N ARG A 226 -8.12 18.06 -1.35
CA ARG A 226 -7.39 19.23 -1.91
C ARG A 226 -7.08 20.34 -0.90
N ASN A 227 -7.76 20.34 0.25
CA ASN A 227 -7.48 21.24 1.37
C ASN A 227 -6.51 20.64 2.40
N ASN A 228 -5.79 19.57 2.05
CA ASN A 228 -4.85 18.83 2.90
C ASN A 228 -5.48 18.10 4.09
N GLU A 229 -6.81 18.01 4.18
CA GLU A 229 -7.49 17.16 5.14
C GLU A 229 -7.34 15.69 4.74
N VAL A 230 -6.92 14.87 5.69
CA VAL A 230 -6.78 13.42 5.55
C VAL A 230 -7.91 12.73 6.29
N MET A 231 -8.61 11.83 5.60
CA MET A 231 -9.57 10.90 6.16
C MET A 231 -9.02 9.48 5.99
N PHE A 232 -8.73 8.82 7.09
CA PHE A 232 -8.25 7.45 7.13
C PHE A 232 -9.28 6.55 7.82
N HIS A 233 -9.58 5.43 7.19
CA HIS A 233 -10.36 4.35 7.76
C HIS A 233 -9.61 3.03 7.55
N GLU A 234 -9.39 2.29 8.62
CA GLU A 234 -8.95 0.91 8.57
C GLU A 234 -10.05 0.02 9.15
N ARG A 235 -10.25 -1.12 8.49
CA ARG A 235 -11.05 -2.22 9.01
C ARG A 235 -10.13 -3.42 9.15
N PHE A 236 -9.97 -3.93 10.37
CA PHE A 236 -9.02 -5.00 10.67
C PHE A 236 -9.70 -6.15 11.43
N TRP A 237 -9.22 -7.37 11.21
CA TRP A 237 -9.74 -8.58 11.82
C TRP A 237 -9.00 -8.89 13.12
N GLU A 238 -9.71 -8.87 14.24
CA GLU A 238 -9.16 -9.19 15.55
C GLU A 238 -10.25 -9.81 16.43
N ASN A 239 -9.91 -10.82 17.23
CA ASN A 239 -10.84 -11.47 18.16
C ASN A 239 -12.11 -12.00 17.46
N SER A 240 -11.95 -12.59 16.27
CA SER A 240 -13.03 -13.17 15.44
C SER A 240 -14.10 -12.17 14.99
N LYS A 241 -13.76 -10.89 14.91
CA LYS A 241 -14.63 -9.84 14.39
C LYS A 241 -13.84 -8.79 13.62
N TRP A 242 -14.54 -8.09 12.74
CA TRP A 242 -14.01 -6.89 12.08
C TRP A 242 -14.19 -5.68 12.99
N ASN A 243 -13.11 -4.94 13.22
CA ASN A 243 -13.12 -3.72 14.02
C ASN A 243 -12.74 -2.52 13.12
N PRO A 244 -13.42 -1.37 13.29
CA PRO A 244 -13.04 -0.14 12.60
C PRO A 244 -11.95 0.61 13.38
N ASN A 245 -11.17 1.41 12.65
CA ASN A 245 -10.16 2.30 13.18
C ASN A 245 -10.09 3.56 12.31
N ASP A 246 -10.50 4.70 12.85
CA ASP A 246 -10.73 5.93 12.10
C ASP A 246 -9.78 7.05 12.58
N PHE A 247 -9.17 7.76 11.63
CA PHE A 247 -8.37 8.95 11.93
C PHE A 247 -8.68 10.09 10.95
N THR A 248 -8.74 11.30 11.49
CA THR A 248 -8.84 12.54 10.71
C THR A 248 -7.76 13.51 11.17
N PHE A 249 -7.00 14.07 10.24
CA PHE A 249 -5.96 15.05 10.54
C PHE A 249 -5.69 15.92 9.31
N ASN A 250 -4.86 16.96 9.45
CA ASN A 250 -4.43 17.80 8.33
C ASN A 250 -2.94 17.61 8.07
N ILE A 251 -2.57 17.63 6.79
CA ILE A 251 -1.18 17.76 6.35
C ILE A 251 -0.77 19.23 6.49
N THR A 252 0.40 19.45 7.09
CA THR A 252 1.04 20.75 7.27
C THR A 252 2.03 21.06 6.17
#